data_AF-A0A6P4YH69-F1
#
_entry.id   AF-A0A6P4YH69-F1
#
_cell.length_a   1.000
_cell.length_b   1.000
_cell.length_c   1.000
_cell.angle_alpha   90.00
_cell.angle_beta   90.00
_cell.angle_gamma   90.00
#
_symmetry.space_group_name_H-M   'P 1'
#
loop_
_entity.id
_entity.type
_entity.pdbx_description
1 polymer ?
#
loop_
_entity_poly.entity_id
_entity_poly.type
_entity_poly.pdbx_seq_one_letter_code
_entity_poly.pdbx_strand_id
1 'polypeptide(L)'
;MNGHYSCIEHSNPCPQRYQVIRTVHFEDGAILTANYRYTYEGSHIKGEFQVIGGGFPADGPVMTKSLTAMDWSVAKLVSPNDNTVQSTIDMAYTTTSGKRYQSTVRTIHTFAKPMAASVLQQQPVFVFRKTDLKANKTEITFKEWQKAFTDVM
;
A
#
# COMPACT_ATOMS: atom_id res chain seq x y z
N MET A 1 4.99 22.56 0.56
CA MET A 1 3.65 22.05 0.17
C MET A 1 3.63 20.55 0.39
N ASN A 2 2.78 20.07 1.30
CA ASN A 2 2.63 18.66 1.63
C ASN A 2 1.43 18.12 0.86
N GLY A 3 1.66 17.23 -0.10
CA GLY A 3 0.61 16.52 -0.80
C GLY A 3 0.46 15.13 -0.19
N HIS A 4 -0.47 14.96 0.72
CA HIS A 4 -0.98 13.63 1.07
C HIS A 4 -1.95 13.17 -0.04
N TYR A 5 -1.52 12.30 -0.95
CA TYR A 5 -2.41 11.66 -1.96
C TYR A 5 -3.24 10.51 -1.36
N SER A 6 -3.68 10.71 -0.12
CA SER A 6 -4.54 9.83 0.65
C SER A 6 -5.41 10.78 1.46
N CYS A 7 -6.60 11.12 0.95
CA CYS A 7 -7.83 11.61 1.60
C CYS A 7 -7.79 12.48 2.89
N ILE A 8 -6.65 12.96 3.39
CA ILE A 8 -6.47 13.43 4.77
C ILE A 8 -6.19 14.93 4.84
N GLU A 9 -5.69 15.55 3.78
CA GLU A 9 -5.51 17.00 3.75
C GLU A 9 -6.47 17.59 2.74
N HIS A 10 -7.51 18.25 3.28
CA HIS A 10 -8.42 19.28 2.76
C HIS A 10 -9.84 18.96 3.25
N SER A 11 -10.22 19.58 4.37
CA SER A 11 -11.60 19.83 4.84
C SER A 11 -12.69 18.85 4.34
N ASN A 12 -13.05 17.87 5.18
CA ASN A 12 -14.40 17.27 5.34
C ASN A 12 -15.23 16.91 4.07
N PRO A 13 -15.73 15.67 3.92
CA PRO A 13 -15.06 14.36 4.03
C PRO A 13 -14.41 13.99 2.69
N CYS A 14 -13.56 12.95 2.62
CA CYS A 14 -13.17 12.39 1.31
C CYS A 14 -14.44 11.86 0.60
N PRO A 15 -15.01 12.55 -0.42
CA PRO A 15 -16.35 12.23 -0.91
C PRO A 15 -16.36 10.98 -1.81
N GLN A 16 -15.18 10.43 -2.10
CA GLN A 16 -15.04 9.34 -3.03
C GLN A 16 -14.77 8.06 -2.24
N ARG A 17 -15.84 7.30 -2.03
CA ARG A 17 -15.75 5.90 -1.63
C ARG A 17 -14.91 5.19 -2.69
N TYR A 18 -13.80 4.60 -2.28
CA TYR A 18 -12.99 3.75 -3.14
C TYR A 18 -12.85 2.37 -2.52
N GLN A 19 -12.62 1.39 -3.38
CA GLN A 19 -12.22 0.03 -3.00
C GLN A 19 -10.81 -0.22 -3.47
N VAL A 20 -10.09 -1.09 -2.77
CA VAL A 20 -8.71 -1.43 -3.12
C VAL A 20 -8.60 -2.91 -3.37
N ILE A 21 -7.94 -3.27 -4.47
CA ILE A 21 -7.43 -4.61 -4.69
C ILE A 21 -5.91 -4.51 -4.76
N ARG A 22 -5.22 -5.24 -3.88
CA ARG A 22 -3.77 -5.36 -3.88
C ARG A 22 -3.38 -6.80 -4.16
N THR A 23 -2.42 -6.97 -5.06
CA THR A 23 -1.78 -8.26 -5.30
C THR A 23 -0.28 -8.10 -5.11
N VAL A 24 0.30 -9.03 -4.36
CA VAL A 24 1.74 -9.11 -4.07
C VAL A 24 2.23 -10.44 -4.61
N HIS A 25 3.21 -10.40 -5.50
CA HIS A 25 3.90 -11.58 -6.01
C HIS A 25 5.28 -11.62 -5.39
N PHE A 26 5.58 -12.66 -4.63
CA PHE A 26 6.87 -12.84 -3.96
C PHE A 26 7.85 -13.59 -4.86
N GLU A 27 9.15 -13.40 -4.62
CA GLU A 27 10.22 -14.02 -5.42
C GLU A 27 10.22 -15.56 -5.38
N ASP A 28 9.62 -16.16 -4.35
CA ASP A 28 9.49 -17.61 -4.16
C ASP A 28 8.22 -18.20 -4.78
N GLY A 29 7.48 -17.39 -5.55
CA GLY A 29 6.23 -17.80 -6.20
C GLY A 29 4.99 -17.68 -5.32
N ALA A 30 5.12 -17.30 -4.04
CA ALA A 30 3.96 -17.05 -3.20
C ALA A 30 3.17 -15.83 -3.70
N ILE A 31 1.86 -15.84 -3.43
CA ILE A 31 0.95 -14.77 -3.82
C ILE A 31 0.13 -14.36 -2.61
N LEU A 32 0.00 -13.05 -2.39
CA LEU A 32 -0.94 -12.47 -1.44
C LEU A 32 -1.88 -11.53 -2.19
N THR A 33 -3.18 -11.74 -2.01
CA THR A 33 -4.23 -10.85 -2.50
C THR A 33 -4.96 -10.23 -1.32
N ALA A 34 -5.24 -8.94 -1.41
CA ALA A 34 -6.00 -8.22 -0.42
C ALA A 34 -7.09 -7.35 -1.04
N ASN A 35 -8.27 -7.34 -0.42
CA ASN A 35 -9.39 -6.50 -0.77
C ASN A 35 -9.73 -5.58 0.41
N TYR A 36 -9.64 -4.27 0.21
CA TYR A 36 -9.93 -3.28 1.25
C TYR A 36 -11.22 -2.53 0.94
N ARG A 37 -12.14 -2.55 1.89
CA ARG A 37 -13.36 -1.75 1.88
C ARG A 37 -13.40 -0.84 3.09
N TYR A 38 -14.00 0.33 2.92
CA TYR A 38 -14.02 1.37 3.93
C TYR A 38 -15.44 1.91 4.13
N THR A 39 -15.80 2.13 5.38
CA THR A 39 -16.95 2.95 5.79
C THR A 39 -16.47 4.10 6.67
N TYR A 40 -17.26 5.18 6.72
CA TYR A 40 -16.86 6.45 7.32
C TYR A 40 -17.93 6.95 8.28
N GLU A 41 -17.51 7.33 9.49
CA GLU A 41 -18.35 7.93 10.53
C GLU A 41 -17.68 9.23 11.01
N GLY A 42 -18.06 10.37 10.39
CA GLY A 42 -17.34 11.62 10.58
C GLY A 42 -15.88 11.50 10.12
N SER A 43 -14.94 11.76 11.02
CA SER A 43 -13.50 11.59 10.79
C SER A 43 -12.97 10.19 11.10
N HIS A 44 -13.83 9.27 11.54
CA HIS A 44 -13.45 7.90 11.84
C HIS A 44 -13.59 7.00 10.61
N ILE A 45 -12.55 6.23 10.30
CA ILE A 45 -12.51 5.28 9.18
C ILE A 45 -12.59 3.87 9.74
N LYS A 46 -13.57 3.09 9.28
CA LYS A 46 -13.68 1.65 9.56
C LYS A 46 -13.25 0.88 8.32
N GLY A 47 -12.21 0.06 8.46
CA GLY A 47 -11.68 -0.77 7.38
C GLY A 47 -12.05 -2.23 7.55
N GLU A 48 -12.60 -2.85 6.50
CA GLU A 48 -12.81 -4.30 6.41
C GLU A 48 -11.88 -4.87 5.34
N PHE A 49 -10.84 -5.57 5.79
CA PHE A 49 -9.77 -6.06 4.91
C PHE A 49 -9.79 -7.58 4.86
N GLN A 50 -10.06 -8.12 3.67
CA GLN A 50 -9.84 -9.53 3.39
C GLN A 50 -8.44 -9.72 2.84
N VAL A 51 -7.65 -10.60 3.45
CA VAL A 51 -6.29 -10.92 3.00
C VAL A 51 -6.18 -12.42 2.85
N ILE A 52 -5.78 -12.87 1.66
CA ILE A 52 -5.60 -14.28 1.33
C ILE A 52 -4.19 -14.44 0.78
N GLY A 53 -3.37 -15.22 1.49
CA GLY A 53 -2.02 -15.56 1.09
C GLY A 53 -1.88 -17.07 0.89
N GLY A 54 -1.11 -17.47 -0.12
CA GLY A 54 -0.86 -18.88 -0.42
C GLY A 54 0.44 -19.09 -1.19
N GLY A 55 0.94 -20.32 -1.15
CA GLY A 55 2.17 -20.71 -1.84
C GLY A 55 3.47 -20.36 -1.10
N PHE A 56 3.40 -19.87 0.13
CA PHE A 56 4.60 -19.62 0.94
C PHE A 56 5.31 -20.93 1.30
N PRO A 57 6.60 -21.10 0.98
CA PRO A 57 7.37 -22.28 1.39
C PRO A 57 7.37 -22.43 2.92
N ALA A 58 7.24 -23.66 3.41
CA ALA A 58 7.18 -23.94 4.85
C ALA A 58 8.47 -23.55 5.58
N ASP A 59 9.61 -23.66 4.90
CA ASP A 59 10.94 -23.23 5.32
C ASP A 59 11.28 -21.78 4.87
N GLY A 60 10.37 -21.12 4.17
CA GLY A 60 10.52 -19.75 3.69
C GLY A 60 10.50 -18.70 4.81
N PRO A 61 10.96 -17.46 4.53
CA PRO A 61 11.17 -16.45 5.57
C PRO A 61 9.86 -15.96 6.21
N VAL A 62 8.73 -16.06 5.51
CA VAL A 62 7.39 -15.76 6.04
C VAL A 62 7.00 -16.79 7.11
N MET A 63 7.03 -18.08 6.75
CA MET A 63 6.53 -19.15 7.61
C MET A 63 7.45 -19.42 8.80
N THR A 64 8.75 -19.16 8.65
CA THR A 64 9.76 -19.30 9.70
C THR A 64 9.93 -18.05 10.57
N LYS A 65 9.17 -16.96 10.33
CA LYS A 65 9.25 -15.69 11.06
C LYS A 65 10.65 -15.06 11.01
N SER A 66 11.29 -15.15 9.85
CA SER A 66 12.66 -14.66 9.63
C SER A 66 12.71 -13.26 9.01
N LEU A 67 11.55 -12.63 8.73
CA LEU A 67 11.46 -11.23 8.31
C LEU A 67 11.74 -10.29 9.49
N THR A 68 12.60 -9.28 9.28
CA THR A 68 13.01 -8.36 10.35
C THR A 68 12.48 -6.94 10.17
N ALA A 69 12.51 -6.40 8.95
CA ALA A 69 11.96 -5.08 8.63
C ALA A 69 11.58 -5.01 7.14
N MET A 70 10.71 -4.07 6.80
CA MET A 70 10.45 -3.70 5.41
C MET A 70 11.39 -2.55 5.03
N ASP A 71 12.07 -2.64 3.88
CA ASP A 71 12.82 -1.52 3.34
C ASP A 71 11.89 -0.33 3.05
N TRP A 72 12.43 0.88 3.07
CA TRP A 72 11.69 2.04 2.57
C TRP A 72 11.40 1.86 1.08
N SER A 73 10.22 2.30 0.65
CA SER A 73 9.73 2.03 -0.70
C SER A 73 9.22 3.30 -1.37
N VAL A 74 9.24 3.28 -2.70
CA VAL A 74 8.61 4.31 -3.52
C VAL A 74 7.56 3.64 -4.39
N ALA A 75 6.32 4.11 -4.27
CA ALA A 75 5.25 3.70 -5.15
C ALA A 75 5.13 4.67 -6.33
N LYS A 76 4.99 4.13 -7.54
CA LYS A 76 4.56 4.90 -8.72
C LYS A 76 3.06 4.77 -8.89
N LEU A 77 2.35 5.91 -8.94
CA LEU A 77 0.92 5.99 -9.14
C LEU A 77 0.61 6.57 -10.52
N VAL A 78 -0.31 5.93 -11.24
CA VAL A 78 -0.88 6.37 -12.51
C VAL A 78 -2.39 6.15 -12.50
N SER A 79 -3.12 6.98 -13.24
CA SER A 79 -4.57 6.90 -13.40
C SER A 79 -4.89 6.52 -14.84
N PRO A 80 -5.11 5.23 -15.15
CA PRO A 80 -5.43 4.78 -16.51
C PRO A 80 -6.78 5.30 -17.02
N ASN A 81 -7.67 5.73 -16.11
CA ASN A 81 -8.91 6.44 -16.39
C ASN A 81 -9.26 7.34 -15.21
N ASP A 82 -10.39 8.03 -15.30
CA ASP A 82 -10.87 8.98 -14.29
C ASP A 82 -11.38 8.33 -12.99
N ASN A 83 -11.62 7.03 -12.98
CA ASN A 83 -12.14 6.29 -11.81
C ASN A 83 -11.12 5.33 -11.18
N THR A 84 -9.92 5.21 -11.74
CA THR A 84 -8.95 4.20 -11.30
C THR A 84 -7.59 4.81 -11.06
N VAL A 85 -6.97 4.49 -9.92
CA VAL A 85 -5.54 4.72 -9.66
C VAL A 85 -4.84 3.38 -9.51
N GLN A 86 -3.85 3.13 -10.36
CA GLN A 86 -2.96 1.99 -10.27
C GLN A 86 -1.63 2.42 -9.63
N SER A 87 -1.20 1.66 -8.62
CA SER A 87 0.10 1.79 -7.97
C SER A 87 0.94 0.56 -8.22
N THR A 88 2.24 0.74 -8.47
CA THR A 88 3.25 -0.32 -8.51
C THR A 88 4.38 -0.02 -7.51
N ILE A 89 4.86 -1.05 -6.81
CA ILE A 89 5.94 -0.96 -5.83
C ILE A 89 6.79 -2.22 -5.95
N ASP A 90 8.12 -2.07 -6.02
CA ASP A 90 9.03 -3.16 -5.70
C ASP A 90 9.33 -3.09 -4.20
N MET A 91 8.91 -4.12 -3.48
CA MET A 91 8.97 -4.18 -2.03
C MET A 91 9.98 -5.24 -1.61
N ALA A 92 10.77 -4.94 -0.59
CA ALA A 92 11.74 -5.88 -0.03
C ALA A 92 11.65 -5.87 1.50
N TYR A 93 11.81 -7.06 2.08
CA TYR A 93 12.01 -7.23 3.51
C TYR A 93 13.43 -7.66 3.79
N THR A 94 14.05 -7.12 4.82
CA THR A 94 15.28 -7.69 5.38
C THR A 94 14.96 -8.98 6.14
N THR A 95 15.89 -9.93 6.14
CA THR A 95 15.76 -11.19 6.88
C THR A 95 16.87 -11.37 7.91
N THR A 96 16.67 -12.28 8.86
CA THR A 96 17.71 -12.68 9.85
C THR A 96 18.96 -13.24 9.20
N SER A 97 18.86 -13.78 7.97
CA SER A 97 20.01 -14.27 7.18
C SER A 97 20.85 -13.16 6.55
N GLY A 98 20.38 -11.91 6.60
CA GLY A 98 20.98 -10.77 5.87
C GLY A 98 20.56 -10.66 4.40
N LYS A 99 19.93 -11.69 3.82
CA LYS A 99 19.31 -11.61 2.49
C LYS A 99 18.02 -10.77 2.52
N ARG A 100 17.65 -10.22 1.36
CA ARG A 100 16.36 -9.57 1.15
C ARG A 100 15.35 -10.57 0.61
N TYR A 101 14.10 -10.42 1.05
CA TYR A 101 12.93 -11.14 0.53
C TYR A 101 12.07 -10.17 -0.28
N GLN A 102 12.03 -10.35 -1.60
CA GLN A 102 11.50 -9.40 -2.57
C GLN A 102 10.08 -9.77 -3.03
N SER A 103 9.36 -8.74 -3.45
CA SER A 103 8.04 -8.89 -4.08
C SER A 103 7.71 -7.71 -4.98
N THR A 104 6.88 -7.96 -5.99
CA THR A 104 6.26 -6.92 -6.81
C THR A 104 4.82 -6.72 -6.34
N VAL A 105 4.48 -5.50 -5.96
CA VAL A 105 3.15 -5.11 -5.48
C VAL A 105 2.44 -4.31 -6.55
N ARG A 106 1.24 -4.75 -6.92
CA ARG A 106 0.29 -3.97 -7.72
C ARG A 106 -0.95 -3.67 -6.88
N THR A 107 -1.35 -2.40 -6.83
CA THR A 107 -2.56 -1.98 -6.14
C THR A 107 -3.45 -1.21 -7.11
N ILE A 108 -4.73 -1.56 -7.16
CA ILE A 108 -5.77 -0.86 -7.92
C ILE A 108 -6.72 -0.23 -6.93
N HIS A 109 -6.91 1.08 -7.03
CA HIS A 109 -7.92 1.83 -6.31
C HIS A 109 -9.02 2.17 -7.30
N THR A 110 -10.25 1.76 -7.01
CA THR A 110 -11.42 2.04 -7.85
C THR A 110 -12.34 2.99 -7.10
N PHE A 111 -12.50 4.20 -7.63
CA PHE A 111 -13.31 5.27 -7.07
C PHE A 111 -14.73 5.22 -7.62
N ALA A 112 -15.73 5.36 -6.73
CA ALA A 112 -17.14 5.34 -7.11
C ALA A 112 -17.57 6.56 -7.96
N LYS A 113 -16.76 7.62 -7.97
CA LYS A 113 -16.97 8.84 -8.76
C LYS A 113 -15.68 9.23 -9.48
N PRO A 114 -15.74 9.88 -10.65
CA PRO A 114 -14.56 10.38 -11.33
C PRO A 114 -13.72 11.30 -10.44
N MET A 115 -12.40 11.16 -10.53
CA MET A 115 -11.42 12.03 -9.90
C MET A 115 -11.39 13.40 -10.58
N ALA A 116 -10.99 14.44 -9.84
CA ALA A 116 -10.84 15.77 -10.40
C ALA A 116 -9.75 15.81 -11.50
N ALA A 117 -9.99 16.57 -12.57
CA ALA A 117 -9.04 16.70 -13.68
C ALA A 117 -7.64 17.16 -13.24
N SER A 118 -7.55 18.01 -12.21
CA SER A 118 -6.28 18.46 -11.63
C SER A 118 -5.43 17.31 -11.06
N VAL A 119 -6.07 16.28 -10.50
CA VAL A 119 -5.38 15.07 -10.02
C VAL A 119 -4.89 14.24 -11.21
N LEU A 120 -5.71 14.12 -12.25
CA LEU A 120 -5.38 13.33 -13.44
C LEU A 120 -4.23 13.93 -14.26
N GLN A 121 -4.03 15.25 -14.21
CA GLN A 121 -2.94 15.93 -14.91
C GLN A 121 -1.57 15.75 -14.24
N GLN A 122 -1.53 15.42 -12.95
CA GLN A 122 -0.29 15.32 -12.18
C GLN A 122 0.22 13.88 -12.18
N GLN A 123 0.66 13.38 -13.34
CA GLN A 123 1.11 11.99 -13.48
C GLN A 123 2.51 11.85 -14.10
N PRO A 124 3.33 10.89 -13.64
CA PRO A 124 3.09 10.03 -12.47
C PRO A 124 3.23 10.79 -11.14
N VAL A 125 2.53 10.33 -10.11
CA VAL A 125 2.82 10.71 -8.71
C VAL A 125 3.64 9.61 -8.08
N PHE A 126 4.68 9.98 -7.35
CA PHE A 126 5.43 9.04 -6.52
C PHE A 126 5.06 9.21 -5.06
N VAL A 127 5.04 8.11 -4.31
CA VAL A 127 4.82 8.13 -2.86
C VAL A 127 5.93 7.36 -2.18
N PHE A 128 6.81 8.07 -1.49
CA PHE A 128 7.80 7.49 -0.60
C PHE A 128 7.11 7.01 0.69
N ARG A 129 7.40 5.79 1.12
CA ARG A 129 6.83 5.19 2.34
C ARG A 129 7.91 4.60 3.24
N LYS A 130 7.74 4.82 4.54
CA LYS A 130 8.45 4.13 5.62
C LYS A 130 7.42 3.47 6.53
N THR A 131 7.68 2.24 6.94
CA THR A 131 6.88 1.55 7.95
C THR A 131 7.73 1.12 9.13
N ASP A 132 7.16 1.21 10.32
CA ASP A 132 7.70 0.60 11.54
C ASP A 132 6.65 -0.37 12.10
N LEU A 133 7.06 -1.61 12.35
CA LEU A 133 6.19 -2.67 12.87
C LEU A 133 6.80 -3.22 14.17
N LYS A 134 6.01 -3.22 15.24
CA LYS A 134 6.29 -4.00 16.45
C LYS A 134 5.19 -5.03 16.60
N ALA A 135 5.56 -6.30 16.66
CA ALA A 135 4.61 -7.39 16.74
C ALA A 135 5.03 -8.40 17.80
N ASN A 136 4.04 -8.96 18.49
CA ASN A 136 4.18 -10.18 19.27
C ASN A 136 3.26 -11.26 18.68
N LYS A 137 2.97 -12.34 19.41
CA LYS A 137 2.13 -13.44 18.91
C LYS A 137 0.66 -13.05 18.69
N THR A 138 0.17 -12.02 19.38
CA THR A 138 -1.26 -11.66 19.44
C THR A 138 -1.55 -10.20 19.10
N GLU A 139 -0.54 -9.32 19.16
CA GLU A 139 -0.70 -7.89 19.00
C GLU A 139 0.31 -7.31 18.03
N ILE A 140 -0.13 -6.29 17.31
CA ILE A 140 0.67 -5.55 16.34
C ILE A 140 0.47 -4.06 16.60
N THR A 141 1.57 -3.33 16.69
CA THR A 141 1.61 -1.87 16.61
C THR A 141 2.30 -1.48 15.30
N PHE A 142 1.61 -0.71 14.47
CA PHE A 142 2.07 -0.31 13.15
C PHE A 142 2.12 1.22 13.04
N LYS A 143 3.17 1.74 12.42
CA LYS A 143 3.30 3.14 12.03
C LYS A 143 3.69 3.21 10.56
N GLU A 144 3.08 4.12 9.82
CA GLU A 144 3.43 4.43 8.44
C GLU A 144 3.63 5.94 8.28
N TRP A 145 4.72 6.31 7.60
CA TRP A 145 4.93 7.65 7.08
C TRP A 145 4.89 7.57 5.57
N GLN A 146 4.20 8.53 4.96
CA GLN A 146 4.09 8.62 3.52
C GLN A 146 4.27 10.07 3.07
N LYS A 147 5.00 10.27 1.98
CA LYS A 147 5.23 11.57 1.37
C LYS A 147 5.11 11.44 -0.13
N ALA A 148 4.15 12.15 -0.72
CA ALA A 148 4.04 12.21 -2.17
C ALA A 148 4.93 13.31 -2.76
N PHE A 149 5.38 13.07 -3.98
CA PHE A 149 6.20 13.98 -4.76
C PHE A 149 6.02 13.67 -6.26
N THR A 150 6.22 14.69 -7.09
CA THR A 150 6.24 14.56 -8.56
C THR A 150 7.65 14.66 -9.12
N ASP A 151 8.56 15.26 -8.35
CA ASP A 151 9.98 15.42 -8.68
C ASP A 151 10.80 15.45 -7.37
N VAL A 152 12.09 15.19 -7.48
CA VAL A 152 13.10 15.26 -6.40
C VAL A 152 14.20 16.28 -6.70
N MET A 153 14.17 16.89 -7.89
CA MET A 153 15.09 17.95 -8.33
C MET A 153 14.67 19.34 -7.84
#